data_AF-A0A6L6HJG2-F1
#
_entry.id   AF-A0A6L6HJG2-F1
#
_cell.length_a   1.000
_cell.length_b   1.000
_cell.length_c   1.000
_cell.angle_alpha   90.00
_cell.angle_beta   90.00
_cell.angle_gamma   90.00
#
_symmetry.space_group_name_H-M   'P 1'
#
loop_
_entity.id
_entity.type
_entity.pdbx_description
1 polymer ?
#
loop_
_entity_poly.entity_id
_entity_poly.type
_entity_poly.pdbx_seq_one_letter_code
_entity_poly.pdbx_strand_id
1 'polypeptide(L)'
;MDLRQLTPNLAVAPQIAIEDVALLAASGFKTLINNRPDDEAGAVDHQLMAKAAADAGMGYHYLPFTPGQITPDLIQGFAAALEGEKPALAYCRSGNRSTVLWALSQAGKQSEDELLSTAADAGYDLSGIVPLMRSLAGGNR
;
A
#
# COMPACT_ATOMS: atom_id res chain seq x y z
N MET A 1 -11.48 9.18 8.41
CA MET A 1 -10.64 8.39 7.48
C MET A 1 -11.17 8.50 6.06
N ASP A 2 -10.27 8.63 5.08
CA ASP A 2 -10.55 8.60 3.63
C ASP A 2 -10.00 7.28 3.06
N LEU A 3 -10.79 6.20 3.11
CA LEU A 3 -10.40 4.88 2.62
C LEU A 3 -10.83 4.74 1.16
N ARG A 4 -9.92 4.30 0.30
CA ARG A 4 -10.16 4.10 -1.13
C ARG A 4 -9.90 2.65 -1.49
N GLN A 5 -10.92 1.96 -1.96
CA GLN A 5 -10.83 0.53 -2.26
C GLN A 5 -10.09 0.34 -3.59
N LEU A 6 -9.07 -0.53 -3.62
CA LEU A 6 -8.44 -0.98 -4.87
C LEU A 6 -8.96 -2.35 -5.29
N THR A 7 -9.06 -3.28 -4.34
CA THR A 7 -9.59 -4.64 -4.60
C THR A 7 -10.44 -5.07 -3.42
N PRO A 8 -11.24 -6.16 -3.48
CA PRO A 8 -11.98 -6.64 -2.32
C PRO A 8 -11.13 -6.90 -1.06
N ASN A 9 -9.82 -7.15 -1.23
CA ASN A 9 -8.89 -7.47 -0.15
C ASN A 9 -7.85 -6.36 0.15
N LEU A 10 -7.91 -5.21 -0.54
CA LEU A 10 -6.98 -4.11 -0.34
C LEU A 10 -7.68 -2.75 -0.46
N ALA A 11 -7.56 -1.97 0.60
CA ALA A 11 -7.84 -0.54 0.58
C ALA A 11 -6.55 0.26 0.76
N VAL A 12 -6.54 1.51 0.26
CA VAL A 12 -5.49 2.48 0.51
C VAL A 12 -6.03 3.73 1.19
N ALA A 13 -5.16 4.47 1.89
CA ALA A 13 -5.54 5.71 2.56
C ALA A 13 -4.42 6.77 2.57
N PRO A 14 -4.77 8.06 2.75
CA PRO A 14 -3.88 9.06 3.30
C PRO A 14 -3.40 8.68 4.71
N GLN A 15 -2.61 9.56 5.33
CA GLN A 15 -2.13 9.35 6.69
C GLN A 15 -3.31 9.04 7.63
N ILE A 16 -3.22 7.91 8.34
CA ILE A 16 -4.18 7.54 9.39
C ILE A 16 -3.66 7.97 10.75
N ALA A 17 -4.57 8.18 11.71
CA ALA A 17 -4.23 8.45 13.10
C ALA A 17 -3.97 7.14 13.86
N ILE A 18 -3.20 7.19 14.95
CA ILE A 18 -2.95 6.00 15.79
C ILE A 18 -4.27 5.51 16.39
N GLU A 19 -5.12 6.44 16.79
CA GLU A 19 -6.39 6.21 17.46
C GLU A 19 -7.40 5.49 16.55
N ASP A 20 -7.23 5.59 15.23
CA ASP A 20 -8.07 4.95 14.24
C ASP A 20 -7.75 3.45 14.05
N VAL A 21 -6.58 2.98 14.51
CA VAL A 21 -6.11 1.60 14.25
C VAL A 21 -7.05 0.55 14.86
N ALA A 22 -7.55 0.78 16.08
CA ALA A 22 -8.49 -0.13 16.71
C ALA A 22 -9.84 -0.19 15.97
N LEU A 23 -10.31 0.95 15.44
CA LEU A 23 -11.53 1.01 14.64
C LEU A 23 -11.36 0.28 13.30
N LEU A 24 -10.19 0.39 12.68
CA LEU A 24 -9.85 -0.34 11.45
C LEU A 24 -9.86 -1.86 11.66
N ALA A 25 -9.26 -2.32 12.76
CA ALA A 25 -9.30 -3.74 13.14
C ALA A 25 -10.73 -4.24 13.36
N ALA A 26 -11.54 -3.47 14.10
CA ALA A 26 -12.95 -3.77 14.34
C ALA A 26 -13.79 -3.77 13.06
N SER A 27 -13.40 -2.98 12.06
CA SER A 27 -14.01 -2.94 10.73
C SER A 27 -13.57 -4.11 9.83
N GLY A 28 -12.70 -4.99 10.32
CA GLY A 28 -12.32 -6.25 9.68
C GLY A 28 -10.95 -6.26 9.03
N PHE A 29 -10.23 -5.13 8.96
CA PHE A 29 -8.85 -5.11 8.45
C PHE A 29 -7.95 -5.95 9.33
N LYS A 30 -7.10 -6.76 8.69
CA LYS A 30 -6.20 -7.72 9.37
C LYS A 30 -4.73 -7.32 9.26
N THR A 31 -4.38 -6.59 8.22
CA THR A 31 -2.99 -6.19 7.95
C THR A 31 -2.92 -4.69 7.67
N LEU A 32 -1.94 -4.02 8.26
CA LEU A 32 -1.62 -2.62 8.06
C LEU A 32 -0.25 -2.47 7.40
N ILE A 33 -0.18 -1.76 6.29
CA ILE A 33 1.06 -1.54 5.52
C ILE A 33 1.36 -0.04 5.49
N ASN A 34 2.49 0.38 6.06
CA ASN A 34 2.93 1.77 6.07
C ASN A 34 4.01 1.99 5.00
N ASN A 35 3.69 2.81 4.00
CA ASN A 35 4.63 3.19 2.94
C ASN A 35 5.17 4.63 3.08
N ARG A 36 5.05 5.22 4.28
CA ARG A 36 5.52 6.57 4.59
C ARG A 36 6.74 6.54 5.51
N PRO A 37 7.89 7.09 5.11
CA PRO A 37 9.03 7.30 6.00
C PRO A 37 8.68 8.20 7.21
N ASP A 38 9.27 7.92 8.37
CA ASP A 38 9.07 8.73 9.59
C ASP A 38 9.65 10.14 9.49
N ASP A 39 10.67 10.35 8.64
CA ASP A 39 11.31 11.65 8.45
C ASP A 39 10.46 12.63 7.63
N GLU A 40 9.34 12.18 7.07
CA GLU A 40 8.42 13.01 6.32
C GLU A 40 7.52 13.83 7.26
N ALA A 41 7.47 15.15 7.06
CA ALA A 41 6.67 16.05 7.90
C ALA A 41 5.21 15.60 8.06
N GLY A 42 4.76 15.42 9.30
CA GLY A 42 3.42 14.93 9.65
C GLY A 42 3.25 13.41 9.52
N ALA A 43 4.35 12.66 9.42
CA ALA A 43 4.34 11.23 9.67
C ALA A 43 4.14 10.94 11.16
N VAL A 44 3.52 9.80 11.43
CA VAL A 44 3.43 9.22 12.76
C VAL A 44 4.50 8.16 12.86
N ASP A 45 5.22 8.12 13.99
CA ASP A 45 6.26 7.12 14.26
C ASP A 45 5.75 5.69 13.99
N HIS A 46 6.42 5.00 13.07
CA HIS A 46 6.04 3.66 12.65
C HIS A 46 6.04 2.64 13.79
N GLN A 47 6.85 2.82 14.84
CA GLN A 47 6.89 1.93 16.01
C GLN A 47 5.64 2.09 16.87
N LEU A 48 5.12 3.32 16.99
CA LEU A 48 3.84 3.56 17.67
C LEU A 48 2.68 2.95 16.86
N MET A 49 2.71 3.08 15.54
CA MET A 49 1.74 2.43 14.65
C MET A 49 1.83 0.90 14.74
N ALA A 50 3.04 0.33 14.77
CA ALA A 50 3.26 -1.11 14.92
C ALA A 50 2.70 -1.62 16.24
N LYS A 51 2.93 -0.88 17.34
CA LYS A 51 2.37 -1.22 18.64
C LYS A 51 0.84 -1.18 18.63
N ALA A 52 0.23 -0.13 18.07
CA ALA A 52 -1.22 -0.02 17.99
C ALA A 52 -1.85 -1.14 17.15
N ALA A 53 -1.21 -1.50 16.03
CA ALA A 53 -1.65 -2.62 15.19
C ALA A 53 -1.57 -3.95 15.96
N ALA A 54 -0.46 -4.21 16.66
CA ALA A 54 -0.30 -5.41 17.47
C ALA A 54 -1.32 -5.49 18.62
N ASP A 55 -1.55 -4.40 19.34
CA ASP A 55 -2.54 -4.31 20.43
C ASP A 55 -3.98 -4.55 19.89
N ALA A 56 -4.24 -4.19 18.63
CA ALA A 56 -5.52 -4.43 17.95
C ALA A 56 -5.60 -5.80 17.24
N GLY A 57 -4.55 -6.63 17.30
CA GLY A 57 -4.51 -7.95 16.66
C GLY A 57 -4.33 -7.92 15.14
N MET A 58 -3.72 -6.86 14.60
CA MET A 58 -3.40 -6.71 13.18
C MET A 58 -1.93 -7.00 12.90
N GLY A 59 -1.63 -7.58 11.74
CA GLY A 59 -0.28 -7.60 11.18
C GLY A 59 0.17 -6.19 10.78
N TYR A 60 1.47 -5.90 10.91
CA TYR A 60 2.03 -4.59 10.54
C TYR A 60 3.28 -4.75 9.68
N HIS A 61 3.34 -4.01 8.58
CA HIS A 61 4.49 -3.95 7.67
C HIS A 61 4.94 -2.51 7.45
N TYR A 62 6.20 -2.22 7.76
CA TYR A 62 6.82 -0.94 7.46
C TYR A 62 7.67 -1.07 6.20
N LEU A 63 7.20 -0.48 5.10
CA LEU A 63 7.83 -0.51 3.77
C LEU A 63 7.93 0.92 3.22
N PRO A 64 8.65 1.82 3.91
CA PRO A 64 8.73 3.23 3.55
C PRO A 64 9.57 3.41 2.29
N PHE A 65 9.19 4.38 1.45
CA PHE A 65 10.05 4.84 0.38
C PHE A 65 9.75 6.27 -0.03
N THR A 66 10.76 6.91 -0.62
CA THR A 66 10.65 8.21 -1.26
C THR A 66 10.20 8.04 -2.70
N PRO A 67 9.20 8.81 -3.20
CA PRO A 67 8.80 8.76 -4.60
C PRO A 67 10.00 8.86 -5.55
N GLY A 68 10.06 7.95 -6.53
CA GLY A 68 11.19 7.82 -7.46
C GLY A 68 12.31 6.89 -7.01
N GLN A 69 12.31 6.43 -5.75
CA GLN A 69 13.30 5.47 -5.20
C GLN A 69 12.67 4.08 -4.98
N ILE A 70 11.96 3.57 -5.98
CA ILE A 70 11.34 2.25 -5.91
C ILE A 70 12.39 1.18 -6.24
N THR A 71 12.46 0.14 -5.42
CA THR A 71 13.37 -0.99 -5.60
C THR A 71 12.59 -2.30 -5.80
N PRO A 72 13.19 -3.33 -6.41
CA PRO A 72 12.59 -4.66 -6.49
C PRO A 72 12.22 -5.21 -5.10
N ASP A 73 13.03 -4.98 -4.08
CA ASP A 73 12.77 -5.44 -2.71
C ASP A 73 11.52 -4.79 -2.10
N LEU A 74 11.27 -3.51 -2.38
CA LEU A 74 10.04 -2.83 -1.94
C LEU A 74 8.80 -3.44 -2.62
N ILE A 75 8.89 -3.73 -3.92
CA ILE A 75 7.81 -4.34 -4.69
C ILE A 75 7.52 -5.76 -4.16
N GLN A 76 8.56 -6.56 -3.95
CA GLN A 76 8.44 -7.92 -3.42
C GLN A 76 7.95 -7.93 -1.97
N GLY A 77 8.46 -7.03 -1.12
CA GLY A 77 8.01 -6.88 0.26
C GLY A 77 6.54 -6.48 0.34
N PHE A 78 6.08 -5.59 -0.54
CA PHE A 78 4.67 -5.23 -0.62
C PHE A 78 3.82 -6.41 -1.11
N ALA A 79 4.28 -7.13 -2.14
CA ALA A 79 3.60 -8.34 -2.61
C ALA A 79 3.46 -9.39 -1.51
N ALA A 80 4.53 -9.62 -0.73
CA ALA A 80 4.52 -10.55 0.39
C ALA A 80 3.57 -10.11 1.52
N ALA A 81 3.53 -8.82 1.83
CA ALA A 81 2.58 -8.27 2.81
C ALA A 81 1.12 -8.47 2.37
N LEU A 82 0.82 -8.40 1.06
CA LEU A 82 -0.51 -8.68 0.53
C LEU A 82 -0.91 -10.16 0.57
N GLU A 83 0.05 -11.09 0.66
CA GLU A 83 -0.25 -12.52 0.85
C GLU A 83 -0.54 -12.89 2.30
N GLY A 84 -0.35 -11.95 3.23
CA GLY A 84 -0.75 -12.10 4.63
C GLY A 84 -2.27 -12.12 4.84
N GLU A 85 -2.70 -11.86 6.07
CA GLU A 85 -4.12 -11.83 6.41
C GLU A 85 -4.84 -10.67 5.72
N LYS A 86 -6.01 -10.97 5.15
CA LYS A 86 -6.83 -10.04 4.37
C LYS A 86 -8.13 -9.72 5.12
N PRO A 87 -8.73 -8.53 4.90
CA PRO A 87 -8.28 -7.45 4.04
C PRO A 87 -7.12 -6.64 4.64
N ALA A 88 -6.25 -6.14 3.75
CA ALA A 88 -5.16 -5.24 4.10
C ALA A 88 -5.55 -3.77 3.90
N LEU A 89 -5.02 -2.90 4.75
CA LEU A 89 -5.01 -1.45 4.54
C LEU A 89 -3.56 -1.00 4.34
N ALA A 90 -3.29 -0.34 3.22
CA ALA A 90 -2.00 0.31 2.99
C ALA A 90 -2.13 1.84 3.03
N TYR A 91 -1.21 2.55 3.65
CA TYR A 91 -1.27 4.00 3.73
C TYR A 91 0.09 4.66 3.52
N CYS A 92 0.03 5.93 3.13
CA CYS A 92 1.20 6.80 3.15
C CYS A 92 0.77 8.25 3.47
N ARG A 93 1.36 9.28 2.84
CA ARG A 93 0.85 10.65 2.95
C ARG A 93 -0.54 10.82 2.30
N SER A 94 -0.72 10.30 1.08
CA SER A 94 -1.95 10.50 0.27
C SER A 94 -2.55 9.20 -0.29
N GLY A 95 -1.96 8.05 0.04
CA GLY A 95 -2.27 6.73 -0.52
C GLY A 95 -1.56 6.39 -1.84
N ASN A 96 -1.03 7.38 -2.59
CA ASN A 96 -0.45 7.14 -3.91
C ASN A 96 0.74 6.16 -3.92
N ARG A 97 1.61 6.21 -2.90
CA ARG A 97 2.77 5.28 -2.80
C ARG A 97 2.31 3.83 -2.68
N SER A 98 1.27 3.59 -1.89
CA SER A 98 0.67 2.28 -1.70
C SER A 98 0.03 1.77 -3.00
N THR A 99 -0.69 2.64 -3.72
CA THR A 99 -1.26 2.31 -5.03
C THR A 99 -0.18 1.99 -6.07
N VAL A 100 0.92 2.73 -6.07
CA VAL A 100 2.08 2.47 -6.93
C VAL A 100 2.70 1.09 -6.64
N LEU A 101 3.00 0.77 -5.37
CA LEU A 101 3.58 -0.54 -5.03
C LEU A 101 2.61 -1.68 -5.31
N TRP A 102 1.31 -1.49 -5.08
CA TRP A 102 0.28 -2.45 -5.48
C TRP A 102 0.37 -2.73 -6.98
N ALA A 103 0.27 -1.72 -7.84
CA ALA A 103 0.26 -1.92 -9.28
C ALA A 103 1.56 -2.55 -9.79
N LEU A 104 2.72 -2.14 -9.26
CA LEU A 104 4.01 -2.75 -9.60
C LEU A 104 4.12 -4.22 -9.14
N SER A 105 3.52 -4.58 -7.99
CA SER A 105 3.48 -5.97 -7.50
C SER A 105 2.58 -6.90 -8.34
N GLN A 106 1.65 -6.31 -9.08
CA GLN A 106 0.70 -6.99 -9.97
C GLN A 106 1.10 -6.93 -11.44
N ALA A 107 2.11 -6.14 -11.80
CA ALA A 107 2.61 -6.02 -13.17
C ALA A 107 3.02 -7.41 -13.70
N GLY A 108 2.46 -7.80 -14.86
CA GLY A 108 2.66 -9.12 -15.47
C GLY A 108 1.76 -10.23 -14.91
N LYS A 109 1.01 -9.99 -13.83
CA LYS A 109 -0.05 -10.87 -13.32
C LYS A 109 -1.44 -10.41 -13.76
N GLN A 110 -1.63 -9.10 -13.83
CA GLN A 110 -2.84 -8.44 -14.33
C GLN A 110 -2.50 -7.60 -15.55
N SER A 111 -3.52 -7.27 -16.35
CA SER A 111 -3.31 -6.40 -17.51
C SER A 111 -3.03 -4.96 -17.06
N GLU A 112 -2.24 -4.24 -17.87
CA GLU A 112 -1.96 -2.82 -17.62
C GLU A 112 -3.24 -1.99 -17.53
N ASP A 113 -4.20 -2.22 -18.42
CA ASP A 113 -5.47 -1.49 -18.45
C ASP A 113 -6.31 -1.71 -17.18
N GLU A 114 -6.33 -2.92 -16.62
CA GLU A 114 -7.00 -3.21 -15.34
C GLU A 114 -6.31 -2.49 -14.18
N LEU A 115 -4.98 -2.46 -14.15
CA LEU A 115 -4.23 -1.78 -13.09
C LEU A 115 -4.45 -0.27 -13.11
N LEU A 116 -4.44 0.33 -14.31
CA LEU A 116 -4.67 1.76 -14.49
C LEU A 116 -6.11 2.15 -14.17
N SER A 117 -7.09 1.38 -14.63
CA SER A 117 -8.51 1.65 -14.35
C SER A 117 -8.83 1.52 -12.86
N THR A 118 -8.36 0.45 -12.21
CA THR A 118 -8.53 0.26 -10.76
C THR A 118 -7.93 1.41 -9.94
N ALA A 119 -6.74 1.87 -10.30
CA ALA A 119 -6.11 3.00 -9.63
C ALA A 119 -6.87 4.31 -9.87
N ALA A 120 -7.33 4.55 -11.10
CA ALA A 120 -8.10 5.73 -11.48
C ALA A 120 -9.45 5.81 -10.75
N ASP A 121 -10.14 4.68 -10.60
CA ASP A 121 -11.40 4.58 -9.84
C ASP A 121 -11.20 4.92 -8.35
N ALA A 122 -10.02 4.63 -7.80
CA ALA A 122 -9.59 5.04 -6.47
C ALA A 122 -8.98 6.46 -6.41
N GLY A 123 -9.00 7.21 -7.52
CA GLY A 123 -8.53 8.59 -7.59
C GLY A 123 -7.02 8.75 -7.67
N TYR A 124 -6.30 7.78 -8.25
CA TYR A 124 -4.85 7.81 -8.45
C TYR A 124 -4.47 7.70 -9.92
N ASP A 125 -3.59 8.58 -10.37
CA ASP A 125 -3.00 8.52 -11.71
C ASP A 125 -1.65 7.80 -11.67
N LEU A 126 -1.56 6.68 -12.38
CA LEU A 126 -0.36 5.85 -12.49
C LEU A 126 0.30 5.92 -13.88
N SER A 127 -0.14 6.83 -14.75
CA SER A 127 0.41 6.98 -16.12
C SER A 127 1.94 7.13 -16.13
N GLY A 128 2.51 7.83 -15.14
CA GLY A 128 3.95 8.04 -15.00
C GLY A 128 4.78 6.79 -14.69
N ILE A 129 4.17 5.68 -14.24
CA ILE A 129 4.88 4.44 -13.91
C ILE A 129 4.63 3.30 -14.92
N VAL A 130 3.83 3.54 -15.97
CA VAL A 130 3.55 2.56 -17.03
C VAL A 130 4.83 1.97 -17.65
N PRO A 131 5.88 2.75 -17.99
CA PRO A 131 7.12 2.17 -18.52
C PRO A 131 7.75 1.15 -17.56
N LEU A 132 7.69 1.40 -16.25
CA LEU A 132 8.21 0.49 -15.23
C LEU A 132 7.34 -0.77 -15.11
N MET A 133 6.01 -0.64 -15.13
CA MET A 133 5.09 -1.79 -15.16
C MET A 133 5.40 -2.72 -16.34
N ARG A 134 5.57 -2.16 -17.54
CA ARG A 134 5.91 -2.93 -18.75
C ARG A 134 7.27 -3.61 -18.65
N SER A 135 8.27 -2.90 -18.10
CA SER A 135 9.60 -3.47 -17.86
C SER A 135 9.54 -4.68 -16.92
N LEU A 136 8.75 -4.61 -15.85
CA LEU A 136 8.57 -5.71 -14.90
C LEU A 136 7.80 -6.89 -15.53
N ALA A 137 6.73 -6.61 -16.27
CA ALA A 137 5.95 -7.63 -16.97
C ALA A 137 6.77 -8.36 -18.05
N GLY A 138 7.67 -7.65 -18.72
CA GLY A 138 8.54 -8.20 -19.76
C GLY A 138 9.70 -9.04 -19.24
N GLY A 139 10.15 -8.80 -18.00
CA GLY A 139 11.31 -9.48 -17.38
C GLY A 139 11.01 -10.84 -16.74
N ASN A 140 9.74 -11.23 -16.62
CA ASN A 140 9.31 -12.57 -16.15
C ASN A 140 9.21 -13.61 -17.29
N ARG A 141 9.97 -13.43 -18.39
CA ARG A 141 10.03 -14.35 -19.53
C ARG A 141 11.36 -15.07 -19.62
#